data_AF-A0A7W1IE81-F1
#
_entry.id   AF-A0A7W1IE81-F1
#
_cell.length_a   1.000
_cell.length_b   1.000
_cell.length_c   1.000
_cell.angle_alpha   90.00
_cell.angle_beta   90.00
_cell.angle_gamma   90.00
#
_symmetry.space_group_name_H-M   'P 1'
#
loop_
_entity.id
_entity.type
_entity.pdbx_description
1 polymer ?
#
loop_
_entity_poly.entity_id
_entity_poly.type
_entity_poly.pdbx_seq_one_letter_code
_entity_poly.pdbx_strand_id
1 'polypeptide(L)'
;MNQPGVTLNHKELVKLLKMAYSAERAAAFAYIGHAGAVKHPEEKTAIRQIELDEWNHRAEVLTIMAKYHIPVSKYYEVRFYVIGKIISASCYVIGWFMPFYFAGRLESGNVCEYFRMKQFFNSMGITEHDELLYEMGIKEKEHEIYFLDQIKNNKMLPFFERWFMWGKVKSFNNINLDEKYPVEKSEVYCKKGD
;
A
#
# COMPACT_ATOMS: atom_id res chain seq x y z
N MET A 1 -9.04 -33.74 -6.88
CA MET A 1 -10.11 -33.59 -5.88
C MET A 1 -10.06 -32.15 -5.41
N ASN A 2 -11.02 -31.32 -5.81
CA ASN A 2 -11.10 -29.93 -5.35
C ASN A 2 -11.61 -29.94 -3.91
N GLN A 3 -10.83 -29.40 -2.96
CA GLN A 3 -11.30 -29.18 -1.61
C GLN A 3 -12.53 -28.25 -1.65
N PRO A 4 -13.60 -28.53 -0.89
CA PRO A 4 -14.74 -27.62 -0.79
C PRO A 4 -14.22 -26.25 -0.33
N GLY A 5 -14.51 -25.22 -1.13
CA GLY A 5 -13.99 -23.87 -0.95
C GLY A 5 -14.23 -23.35 0.47
N VAL A 6 -13.16 -23.08 1.21
CA VAL A 6 -13.23 -22.48 2.55
C VAL A 6 -13.81 -21.07 2.39
N THR A 7 -14.96 -20.83 2.99
CA THR A 7 -15.54 -19.48 3.06
C THR A 7 -15.01 -18.79 4.32
N LEU A 8 -14.37 -17.62 4.17
CA LEU A 8 -13.88 -16.86 5.32
C LEU A 8 -15.03 -16.23 6.12
N ASN A 9 -15.18 -16.62 7.39
CA ASN A 9 -16.14 -16.01 8.31
C ASN A 9 -15.53 -14.80 9.04
N HIS A 10 -14.94 -13.86 8.29
CA HIS A 10 -14.29 -12.68 8.85
C HIS A 10 -14.59 -11.43 8.01
N LYS A 11 -15.67 -10.72 8.36
CA LYS A 11 -16.21 -9.60 7.55
C LYS A 11 -15.21 -8.48 7.30
N GLU A 12 -14.39 -8.14 8.30
CA GLU A 12 -13.37 -7.08 8.20
C GLU A 12 -12.29 -7.45 7.18
N LEU A 13 -11.65 -8.62 7.31
CA LEU A 13 -10.74 -9.18 6.31
C LEU A 13 -11.34 -9.22 4.89
N VAL A 14 -12.57 -9.72 4.72
CA VAL A 14 -13.23 -9.76 3.40
C VAL A 14 -13.40 -8.35 2.82
N LYS A 15 -13.76 -7.37 3.66
CA LYS A 15 -13.87 -5.97 3.25
C LYS A 15 -12.51 -5.40 2.89
N LEU A 16 -11.47 -5.70 3.68
CA LEU A 16 -10.10 -5.22 3.50
C LEU A 16 -9.49 -5.76 2.20
N LEU A 17 -9.60 -7.07 1.92
CA LEU A 17 -9.15 -7.68 0.66
C LEU A 17 -9.82 -7.05 -0.57
N LYS A 18 -11.15 -6.87 -0.54
CA LYS A 18 -11.89 -6.23 -1.63
C LYS A 18 -11.46 -4.78 -1.86
N MET A 19 -11.14 -4.07 -0.78
CA MET A 19 -10.69 -2.69 -0.82
C MET A 19 -9.27 -2.60 -1.37
N ALA A 20 -8.32 -3.34 -0.78
CA ALA A 20 -6.92 -3.41 -1.21
C ALA A 20 -6.81 -3.74 -2.69
N TYR A 21 -7.45 -4.83 -3.16
CA TYR A 21 -7.48 -5.18 -4.59
C TYR A 21 -7.80 -3.99 -5.49
N SER A 22 -8.81 -3.19 -5.11
CA SER A 22 -9.24 -2.02 -5.89
C SER A 22 -8.31 -0.82 -5.70
N ALA A 23 -7.78 -0.63 -4.49
CA ALA A 23 -6.88 0.44 -4.09
C ALA A 23 -5.51 0.32 -4.79
N GLU A 24 -4.97 -0.88 -4.96
CA GLU A 24 -3.73 -1.13 -5.72
C GLU A 24 -3.81 -0.54 -7.14
N ARG A 25 -4.97 -0.62 -7.80
CA ARG A 25 -5.15 0.01 -9.11
C ARG A 25 -5.13 1.54 -9.04
N ALA A 26 -5.65 2.12 -7.96
CA ALA A 26 -5.58 3.56 -7.77
C ALA A 26 -4.13 4.00 -7.55
N ALA A 27 -3.36 3.27 -6.74
CA ALA A 27 -1.93 3.49 -6.52
C ALA A 27 -1.16 3.39 -7.85
N ALA A 28 -1.35 2.31 -8.61
CA ALA A 28 -0.74 2.15 -9.92
C ALA A 28 -1.06 3.33 -10.87
N PHE A 29 -2.31 3.78 -10.95
CA PHE A 29 -2.65 4.95 -11.76
C PHE A 29 -2.01 6.25 -11.27
N ALA A 30 -1.93 6.44 -9.95
CA ALA A 30 -1.23 7.56 -9.36
C ALA A 30 0.25 7.55 -9.78
N TYR A 31 0.91 6.40 -9.75
CA TYR A 31 2.31 6.26 -10.15
C TYR A 31 2.56 6.41 -11.65
N ILE A 32 1.64 5.96 -12.50
CA ILE A 32 1.68 6.29 -13.95
C ILE A 32 1.69 7.81 -14.15
N GLY A 33 0.80 8.52 -13.44
CA GLY A 33 0.71 9.98 -13.54
C GLY A 33 1.95 10.67 -12.98
N HIS A 34 2.43 10.19 -11.85
CA HIS A 34 3.61 10.73 -11.17
C HIS A 34 4.88 10.54 -12.02
N ALA A 35 5.14 9.34 -12.54
CA ALA A 35 6.26 9.07 -13.46
C ALA A 35 6.18 9.90 -14.74
N GLY A 36 4.97 10.18 -15.24
CA GLY A 36 4.78 11.07 -16.39
C GLY A 36 5.06 12.54 -16.09
N ALA A 37 4.84 12.99 -14.84
CA ALA A 37 5.01 14.38 -14.42
C ALA A 37 6.44 14.75 -13.99
N VAL A 38 7.20 13.80 -13.42
CA VAL A 38 8.58 14.05 -12.99
C VAL A 38 9.53 14.24 -14.17
N LYS A 39 10.65 14.94 -13.94
CA LYS A 39 11.62 15.25 -15.00
C LYS A 39 12.85 14.34 -14.96
N HIS A 40 13.32 13.96 -13.78
CA HIS A 40 14.56 13.21 -13.65
C HIS A 40 14.36 11.74 -14.08
N PRO A 41 15.23 11.19 -14.95
CA PRO A 41 15.10 9.80 -15.42
C PRO A 41 15.15 8.75 -14.31
N GLU A 42 15.93 9.02 -13.25
CA GLU A 42 16.03 8.15 -12.09
C GLU A 42 14.72 8.09 -11.31
N GLU A 43 14.07 9.25 -11.09
CA GLU A 43 12.72 9.33 -10.49
C GLU A 43 11.70 8.56 -11.33
N LYS A 44 11.72 8.74 -12.66
CA LYS A 44 10.82 8.01 -13.56
C LYS A 44 10.98 6.50 -13.44
N THR A 45 12.23 6.03 -13.43
CA THR A 45 12.55 4.61 -13.34
C THR A 45 12.09 4.03 -12.01
N ALA A 46 12.39 4.72 -10.90
CA ALA A 46 12.00 4.29 -9.57
C ALA A 46 10.47 4.26 -9.40
N ILE A 47 9.77 5.35 -9.78
CA ILE A 47 8.30 5.41 -9.69
C ILE A 47 7.65 4.37 -10.61
N ARG A 48 8.23 4.10 -11.78
CA ARG A 48 7.75 3.03 -12.66
C ARG A 48 7.93 1.64 -12.04
N GLN A 49 9.01 1.42 -11.29
CA GLN A 49 9.18 0.16 -10.56
C GLN A 49 8.11 0.02 -9.46
N ILE A 50 7.86 1.08 -8.69
CA ILE A 50 6.79 1.12 -7.68
C ILE A 50 5.44 0.80 -8.34
N GLU A 51 5.14 1.42 -9.49
CA GLU A 51 3.93 1.10 -10.25
C GLU A 51 3.80 -0.39 -10.63
N LEU A 52 4.90 -1.03 -11.03
CA LEU A 52 4.90 -2.46 -11.34
C LEU A 52 4.64 -3.31 -10.09
N ASP A 53 5.18 -2.88 -8.95
CA ASP A 53 4.93 -3.52 -7.66
C ASP A 53 3.44 -3.43 -7.29
N GLU A 54 2.77 -2.28 -7.49
CA GLU A 54 1.31 -2.14 -7.26
C GLU A 54 0.47 -3.10 -8.14
N TRP A 55 0.86 -3.28 -9.40
CA TRP A 55 0.16 -4.22 -10.28
C TRP A 55 0.34 -5.66 -9.81
N ASN A 56 1.53 -6.00 -9.30
CA ASN A 56 1.81 -7.31 -8.71
C ASN A 56 1.02 -7.49 -7.41
N HIS A 57 1.00 -6.49 -6.53
CA HIS A 57 0.21 -6.51 -5.31
C HIS A 57 -1.27 -6.78 -5.60
N ARG A 58 -1.82 -6.11 -6.60
CA ARG A 58 -3.19 -6.34 -7.07
C ARG A 58 -3.43 -7.78 -7.50
N ALA A 59 -2.47 -8.38 -8.21
CA ALA A 59 -2.56 -9.76 -8.67
C ALA A 59 -2.51 -10.75 -7.49
N GLU A 60 -1.64 -10.51 -6.52
CA GLU A 60 -1.51 -11.33 -5.31
C GLU A 60 -2.78 -11.30 -4.45
N VAL A 61 -3.34 -10.11 -4.21
CA VAL A 61 -4.62 -9.98 -3.50
C VAL A 61 -5.75 -10.70 -4.26
N LEU A 62 -5.75 -10.66 -5.59
CA LEU A 62 -6.74 -11.39 -6.39
C LEU A 62 -6.60 -12.91 -6.24
N THR A 63 -5.37 -13.43 -6.19
CA THR A 63 -5.11 -14.86 -5.95
C THR A 63 -5.66 -15.29 -4.59
N ILE A 64 -5.42 -14.50 -3.53
CA ILE A 64 -6.00 -14.73 -2.20
C ILE A 64 -7.53 -14.71 -2.27
N MET A 65 -8.11 -13.68 -2.89
CA MET A 65 -9.57 -13.55 -3.01
C MET A 65 -10.20 -14.72 -3.76
N ALA A 66 -9.59 -15.17 -4.86
CA ALA A 66 -10.08 -16.30 -5.65
C ALA A 66 -10.07 -17.61 -4.85
N LYS A 67 -9.01 -17.87 -4.09
CA LYS A 67 -8.89 -19.06 -3.21
C LYS A 67 -10.05 -19.17 -2.22
N TYR A 68 -10.47 -18.05 -1.66
CA TYR A 68 -11.56 -17.98 -0.69
C TYR A 68 -12.93 -17.61 -1.29
N HIS A 69 -13.05 -17.66 -2.62
CA HIS A 69 -14.29 -17.36 -3.35
C HIS A 69 -14.87 -15.97 -3.03
N ILE A 70 -13.99 -15.00 -2.76
CA ILE A 70 -14.37 -13.61 -2.48
C ILE A 70 -14.51 -12.89 -3.82
N PRO A 71 -15.72 -12.44 -4.21
CA PRO A 71 -15.89 -11.75 -5.48
C PRO A 71 -15.30 -10.34 -5.43
N VAL A 72 -14.81 -9.86 -6.58
CA VAL A 72 -14.41 -8.47 -6.76
C VAL A 72 -15.60 -7.54 -6.52
N SER A 73 -15.36 -6.44 -5.79
CA SER A 73 -16.36 -5.41 -5.56
C SER A 73 -16.43 -4.42 -6.73
N LYS A 74 -17.47 -4.49 -7.56
CA LYS A 74 -17.69 -3.54 -8.67
C LYS A 74 -17.72 -2.08 -8.20
N TYR A 75 -18.29 -1.84 -7.01
CA TYR A 75 -18.33 -0.51 -6.42
C TYR A 75 -16.93 0.04 -6.12
N TYR A 76 -16.08 -0.75 -5.44
CA TYR A 76 -14.72 -0.32 -5.15
C TYR A 76 -13.89 -0.19 -6.42
N GLU A 77 -14.06 -1.10 -7.37
CA GLU A 77 -13.41 -0.99 -8.67
C GLU A 77 -13.69 0.37 -9.33
N VAL A 78 -14.96 0.72 -9.53
CA VAL A 78 -15.31 2.01 -10.16
C VAL A 78 -14.78 3.19 -9.33
N ARG A 79 -14.97 3.15 -8.02
CA ARG A 79 -14.53 4.23 -7.12
C ARG A 79 -13.02 4.46 -7.21
N PHE A 80 -12.21 3.41 -7.05
CA PHE A 80 -10.76 3.53 -7.05
C PHE A 80 -10.17 3.77 -8.45
N TYR A 81 -10.84 3.30 -9.50
CA TYR A 81 -10.50 3.72 -10.87
C TYR A 81 -10.56 5.25 -11.02
N VAL A 82 -11.68 5.85 -10.60
CA VAL A 82 -11.89 7.31 -10.70
C VAL A 82 -10.89 8.05 -9.81
N ILE A 83 -10.70 7.62 -8.56
CA ILE A 83 -9.72 8.21 -7.63
C ILE A 83 -8.32 8.18 -8.25
N GLY A 84 -7.86 7.03 -8.71
CA GLY A 84 -6.53 6.88 -9.30
C GLY A 84 -6.32 7.78 -10.54
N LYS A 85 -7.33 7.89 -11.41
CA LYS A 85 -7.25 8.78 -12.59
C LYS A 85 -7.20 10.25 -12.22
N ILE A 86 -7.97 10.67 -11.21
CA ILE A 86 -7.92 12.05 -10.71
C ILE A 86 -6.55 12.35 -10.09
N ILE A 87 -6.02 11.46 -9.26
CA ILE A 87 -4.68 11.62 -8.67
C ILE A 87 -3.62 11.69 -9.78
N SER A 88 -3.67 10.75 -10.73
CA SER A 88 -2.79 10.72 -11.90
C SER A 88 -2.76 12.04 -12.66
N ALA A 89 -3.92 12.62 -12.97
CA ALA A 89 -4.02 13.91 -13.64
C ALA A 89 -3.50 15.06 -12.77
N SER A 90 -3.74 14.99 -11.46
CA SER A 90 -3.30 16.02 -10.51
C SER A 90 -1.77 16.16 -10.43
N CYS A 91 -1.03 15.05 -10.65
CA CYS A 91 0.44 15.05 -10.63
C CYS A 91 1.06 16.08 -11.58
N TYR A 92 0.38 16.41 -12.68
CA TYR A 92 0.87 17.38 -13.68
C TYR A 92 0.66 18.85 -13.27
N VAL A 93 -0.16 19.12 -12.25
CA VAL A 93 -0.56 20.49 -11.88
C VAL A 93 -0.10 20.90 -10.49
N ILE A 94 0.07 19.96 -9.56
CA ILE A 94 0.38 20.27 -8.15
C ILE A 94 1.89 20.39 -7.86
N GLY A 95 2.71 20.45 -8.90
CA GLY A 95 4.17 20.60 -8.81
C GLY A 95 4.90 19.29 -8.47
N TRP A 96 6.20 19.39 -8.16
CA TRP A 96 7.06 18.22 -7.88
C TRP A 96 6.93 17.74 -6.43
N PHE A 97 6.88 18.64 -5.44
CA PHE A 97 6.89 18.24 -4.02
C PHE A 97 5.63 17.49 -3.58
N MET A 98 4.43 17.95 -3.99
CA MET A 98 3.18 17.40 -3.48
C MET A 98 2.93 15.93 -3.90
N PRO A 99 3.17 15.52 -5.17
CA PRO A 99 3.03 14.12 -5.56
C PRO A 99 3.97 13.20 -4.76
N PHE A 100 5.23 13.60 -4.56
CA PHE A 100 6.15 12.86 -3.68
C PHE A 100 5.64 12.78 -2.24
N TYR A 101 5.16 13.90 -1.68
CA TYR A 101 4.65 13.93 -0.31
C TYR A 101 3.43 13.03 -0.12
N PHE A 102 2.43 13.14 -1.00
CA PHE A 102 1.20 12.37 -0.88
C PHE A 102 1.38 10.90 -1.27
N ALA A 103 2.34 10.58 -2.15
CA ALA A 103 2.73 9.20 -2.42
C ALA A 103 3.28 8.54 -1.15
N GLY A 104 4.32 9.11 -0.52
CA GLY A 104 4.88 8.53 0.70
C GLY A 104 3.86 8.43 1.84
N ARG A 105 2.96 9.41 1.97
CA ARG A 105 1.86 9.34 2.93
C ARG A 105 0.86 8.21 2.63
N LEU A 106 0.58 7.95 1.36
CA LEU A 106 -0.29 6.86 0.92
C LEU A 106 0.33 5.51 1.28
N GLU A 107 1.59 5.31 0.90
CA GLU A 107 2.39 4.12 1.20
C GLU A 107 2.46 3.84 2.71
N SER A 108 2.67 4.88 3.52
CA SER A 108 2.70 4.77 4.98
C SER A 108 1.45 4.12 5.57
N GLY A 109 0.28 4.38 4.97
CA GLY A 109 -1.00 3.79 5.36
C GLY A 109 -1.18 2.36 4.85
N ASN A 110 -0.78 2.10 3.60
CA ASN A 110 -0.90 0.79 2.96
C ASN A 110 -0.09 -0.30 3.67
N VAL A 111 1.10 0.04 4.19
CA VAL A 111 1.94 -0.85 5.00
C VAL A 111 1.10 -1.64 6.01
N CYS A 112 0.26 -0.95 6.77
CA CYS A 112 -0.53 -1.58 7.82
C CYS A 112 -1.71 -2.42 7.32
N GLU A 113 -2.16 -2.24 6.08
CA GLU A 113 -3.24 -3.05 5.52
C GLU A 113 -2.84 -4.52 5.41
N TYR A 114 -1.63 -4.80 4.89
CA TYR A 114 -1.15 -6.17 4.73
C TYR A 114 -0.84 -6.88 6.05
N PHE A 115 -0.20 -6.19 7.01
CA PHE A 115 0.02 -6.75 8.34
C PHE A 115 -1.29 -7.04 9.08
N ARG A 116 -2.32 -6.20 8.91
CA ARG A 116 -3.65 -6.45 9.47
C ARG A 116 -4.35 -7.62 8.80
N MET A 117 -4.21 -7.78 7.48
CA MET A 117 -4.71 -8.98 6.78
C MET A 117 -4.07 -10.24 7.34
N LYS A 118 -2.74 -10.24 7.51
CA LYS A 118 -1.97 -11.35 8.13
C LYS A 118 -2.48 -11.67 9.53
N GLN A 119 -2.66 -10.66 10.38
CA GLN A 119 -3.21 -10.83 11.72
C GLN A 119 -4.62 -11.43 11.70
N PHE A 120 -5.48 -11.02 10.77
CA PHE A 120 -6.83 -11.59 10.64
C PHE A 120 -6.79 -13.04 10.17
N PHE A 121 -5.94 -13.39 9.21
CA PHE A 121 -5.73 -14.79 8.81
C PHE A 121 -5.22 -15.64 9.98
N ASN A 122 -4.22 -15.15 10.71
CA ASN A 122 -3.67 -15.83 11.89
C ASN A 122 -4.69 -16.00 13.01
N SER A 123 -5.60 -15.04 13.20
CA SER A 123 -6.70 -15.16 14.17
C SER A 123 -7.66 -16.33 13.88
N MET A 124 -7.66 -16.83 12.64
CA MET A 124 -8.43 -17.99 12.20
C MET A 124 -7.56 -19.26 12.05
N GLY A 125 -6.29 -19.21 12.47
CA GLY A 125 -5.34 -20.32 12.33
C GLY A 125 -4.82 -20.54 10.91
N ILE A 126 -4.93 -19.54 10.03
CA ILE A 126 -4.48 -19.60 8.64
C ILE A 126 -3.16 -18.83 8.54
N THR A 127 -2.04 -19.54 8.30
CA THR A 127 -0.69 -18.95 8.22
C THR A 127 -0.11 -18.97 6.80
N GLU A 128 -0.79 -19.61 5.84
CA GLU A 128 -0.26 -19.82 4.48
C GLU A 128 -0.05 -18.52 3.68
N HIS A 129 -0.64 -17.40 4.12
CA HIS A 129 -0.50 -16.08 3.49
C HIS A 129 0.53 -15.20 4.21
N ASP A 130 1.16 -15.70 5.27
CA ASP A 130 1.98 -14.88 6.16
C ASP A 130 3.19 -14.29 5.46
N GLU A 131 3.90 -15.09 4.69
CA GLU A 131 5.11 -14.66 3.98
C GLU A 131 4.77 -13.62 2.91
N LEU A 132 3.79 -13.92 2.05
CA LEU A 132 3.33 -13.01 1.01
C LEU A 132 2.87 -11.66 1.59
N LEU A 133 1.98 -11.66 2.59
CA LEU A 133 1.47 -10.42 3.18
C LEU A 133 2.55 -9.66 3.95
N TYR A 134 3.51 -10.37 4.55
CA TYR A 134 4.67 -9.74 5.17
C TYR A 134 5.54 -9.05 4.11
N GLU A 135 5.88 -9.73 3.02
CA GLU A 135 6.70 -9.19 1.94
C GLU A 135 6.06 -7.97 1.30
N MET A 136 4.76 -8.02 1.00
CA MET A 136 4.01 -6.87 0.49
C MET A 136 4.04 -5.70 1.47
N GLY A 137 3.78 -5.94 2.77
CA GLY A 137 3.84 -4.89 3.79
C GLY A 137 5.23 -4.25 3.96
N ILE A 138 6.30 -5.05 3.83
CA ILE A 138 7.67 -4.53 3.79
C ILE A 138 7.92 -3.74 2.50
N LYS A 139 7.34 -4.15 1.38
CA LYS A 139 7.52 -3.48 0.09
C LYS A 139 6.94 -2.07 0.08
N GLU A 140 5.72 -1.90 0.58
CA GLU A 140 5.11 -0.57 0.78
C GLU A 140 5.96 0.32 1.69
N LYS A 141 6.65 -0.28 2.69
CA LYS A 141 7.54 0.48 3.57
C LYS A 141 8.79 0.96 2.83
N GLU A 142 9.32 0.17 1.90
CA GLU A 142 10.41 0.59 1.02
C GLU A 142 9.97 1.75 0.11
N HIS A 143 8.74 1.69 -0.42
CA HIS A 143 8.16 2.77 -1.22
C HIS A 143 8.00 4.06 -0.40
N GLU A 144 7.44 3.97 0.82
CA GLU A 144 7.33 5.11 1.75
C GLU A 144 8.70 5.78 1.96
N ILE A 145 9.72 4.99 2.26
CA ILE A 145 11.08 5.51 2.52
C ILE A 145 11.65 6.15 1.26
N TYR A 146 11.46 5.55 0.09
CA TYR A 146 11.88 6.16 -1.17
C TYR A 146 11.28 7.56 -1.34
N PHE A 147 9.96 7.71 -1.18
CA PHE A 147 9.30 9.01 -1.34
C PHE A 147 9.74 10.03 -0.29
N LEU A 148 9.90 9.60 0.98
CA LEU A 148 10.43 10.46 2.04
C LEU A 148 11.85 10.92 1.72
N ASP A 149 12.71 10.03 1.21
CA ASP A 149 14.10 10.34 0.89
C ASP A 149 14.23 11.44 -0.16
N GLN A 150 13.37 11.43 -1.19
CA GLN A 150 13.35 12.46 -2.22
C GLN A 150 13.05 13.85 -1.65
N ILE A 151 12.20 13.94 -0.63
CA ILE A 151 11.73 15.22 -0.09
C ILE A 151 12.28 15.59 1.29
N LYS A 152 13.09 14.73 1.92
CA LYS A 152 13.55 14.92 3.31
C LYS A 152 14.29 16.25 3.53
N ASN A 153 14.93 16.79 2.49
CA ASN A 153 15.67 18.05 2.59
C ASN A 153 14.84 19.28 2.14
N ASN A 154 13.58 19.08 1.74
CA ASN A 154 12.72 20.15 1.28
C ASN A 154 12.14 20.98 2.45
N LYS A 155 12.18 22.31 2.34
CA LYS A 155 11.69 23.24 3.36
C LYS A 155 10.18 23.19 3.59
N MET A 156 9.40 22.64 2.65
CA MET A 156 7.95 22.46 2.78
C MET A 156 7.59 21.27 3.68
N LEU A 157 8.48 20.28 3.83
CA LEU A 157 8.20 19.05 4.56
C LEU A 157 7.77 19.28 6.01
N PRO A 158 8.47 20.11 6.83
CA PRO A 158 8.06 20.35 8.22
C PRO A 158 6.67 21.00 8.34
N PHE A 159 6.26 21.79 7.35
CA PHE A 159 4.91 22.37 7.33
C PHE A 159 3.88 21.30 7.00
N PHE A 160 4.10 20.53 5.94
CA PHE A 160 3.17 19.47 5.54
C PHE A 160 3.03 18.38 6.61
N GLU A 161 4.13 17.97 7.24
CA GLU A 161 4.12 17.01 8.34
C GLU A 161 3.27 17.46 9.54
N ARG A 162 3.23 18.77 9.82
CA ARG A 162 2.36 19.33 10.86
C ARG A 162 0.88 19.13 10.54
N TRP A 163 0.49 19.35 9.29
CA TRP A 163 -0.92 19.36 8.86
C TRP A 163 -1.44 17.98 8.46
N PHE A 164 -0.62 17.19 7.76
CA PHE A 164 -1.02 15.91 7.18
C PHE A 164 -0.46 14.70 7.93
N MET A 165 0.30 14.94 8.99
CA MET A 165 0.77 13.94 9.96
C MET A 165 1.66 12.84 9.37
N TRP A 166 2.41 13.15 8.31
CA TRP A 166 3.42 12.25 7.73
C TRP A 166 4.69 13.03 7.35
N GLY A 167 5.87 12.49 7.63
CA GLY A 167 7.14 13.15 7.32
C GLY A 167 8.34 12.50 8.02
N LYS A 168 9.27 13.32 8.52
CA LYS A 168 10.52 12.80 9.11
C LYS A 168 10.32 12.06 10.42
N VAL A 169 9.38 12.54 11.22
CA VAL A 169 9.13 12.06 12.58
C VAL A 169 7.83 11.26 12.63
N LYS A 170 6.85 11.64 11.81
CA LYS A 170 5.53 11.01 11.78
C LYS A 170 5.38 10.00 10.65
N SER A 171 4.89 8.82 11.00
CA SER A 171 4.55 7.69 10.13
C SER A 171 3.23 7.08 10.60
N PHE A 172 2.47 6.44 9.72
CA PHE A 172 1.25 5.69 10.06
C PHE A 172 1.50 4.21 10.33
N ASN A 173 2.77 3.81 10.34
CA ASN A 173 3.22 2.48 10.70
C ASN A 173 4.42 2.56 11.63
N ASN A 174 4.67 1.47 12.37
CA ASN A 174 5.75 1.31 13.34
C ASN A 174 6.93 0.47 12.80
N ILE A 175 7.05 0.33 11.48
CA ILE A 175 8.07 -0.53 10.88
C ILE A 175 9.39 0.23 10.76
N ASN A 176 10.45 -0.42 11.24
CA ASN A 176 11.84 -0.01 11.02
C ASN A 176 12.52 -1.03 10.09
N LEU A 177 12.96 -0.61 8.90
CA LEU A 177 13.64 -1.51 7.96
C LEU A 177 15.03 -1.95 8.42
N ASP A 178 15.65 -1.22 9.35
CA ASP A 178 16.94 -1.60 9.95
C ASP A 178 16.77 -2.67 11.04
N GLU A 179 15.56 -2.81 11.58
CA GLU A 179 15.22 -3.71 12.69
C GLU A 179 13.98 -4.55 12.34
N LYS A 180 14.08 -5.31 11.24
CA LYS A 180 12.99 -6.17 10.79
C LYS A 180 12.78 -7.35 11.76
N TYR A 181 11.55 -7.52 12.24
CA TYR A 181 11.15 -8.74 12.93
C TYR A 181 10.94 -9.86 11.91
N PRO A 182 11.28 -11.13 12.23
CA PRO A 182 10.97 -12.24 11.35
C PRO A 182 9.45 -12.39 11.19
N VAL A 183 9.01 -13.06 10.12
CA VAL A 183 7.59 -13.21 9.73
C VAL A 183 6.73 -13.74 10.88
N GLU A 184 7.26 -14.67 11.68
CA GLU A 184 6.57 -15.31 12.80
C GLU A 184 6.42 -14.39 14.03
N LYS A 185 7.21 -13.30 14.09
CA LYS A 185 7.20 -12.30 15.17
C LYS A 185 6.69 -10.93 14.71
N SER A 186 6.12 -10.87 13.50
CA SER A 186 5.66 -9.62 12.88
C SER A 186 4.30 -9.13 13.39
N GLU A 187 3.70 -9.81 14.38
CA GLU A 187 2.45 -9.39 15.03
C GLU A 187 2.58 -8.09 15.82
N VAL A 188 3.80 -7.64 16.08
CA VAL A 188 4.11 -6.34 16.69
C VAL A 188 3.83 -5.17 15.74
N TYR A 189 3.81 -5.41 14.43
CA TYR A 189 3.56 -4.36 13.45
C TYR A 189 2.09 -3.98 13.38
N CYS A 190 1.81 -2.68 13.31
CA CYS A 190 0.48 -2.11 13.11
C CYS A 190 -0.59 -2.69 14.05
N LYS A 191 -0.31 -2.71 15.36
CA LYS A 191 -1.27 -3.21 16.35
C LYS A 191 -2.44 -2.25 16.46
N LYS A 192 -3.62 -2.79 16.80
CA LYS A 192 -4.84 -2.01 16.93
C LYS A 192 -4.67 -0.93 18.01
N GLY A 193 -4.55 0.34 17.59
CA GLY A 193 -4.28 1.48 18.47
C GLY A 193 -3.10 2.35 18.00
N ASP A 194 -2.32 1.85 17.04
CA ASP A 194 -1.27 2.59 16.31
C ASP A 194 -1.85 3.41 15.14
#